data_AF-Q5MAA9-F1
#
_entry.id   AF-Q5MAA9-F1
#
_cell.length_a   1.000
_cell.length_b   1.000
_cell.length_c   1.000
_cell.angle_alpha   90.00
_cell.angle_beta   90.00
_cell.angle_gamma   90.00
#
_symmetry.space_group_name_H-M   'P 1'
#
loop_
_entity.id
_entity.type
_entity.pdbx_description
1 polymer ?
#
loop_
_entity_poly.entity_id
_entity_poly.type
_entity_poly.pdbx_seq_one_letter_code
_entity_poly.pdbx_strand_id
1 'polypeptide(L)' 'HLNHEKEMFAQDHPEVNSLEEVVRLVKPTAIIGVAAIAGAFTEQILRDMASFHEHPIIFALSNPTSKAECTAEKCYRVTE' A
#
# COMPACT_ATOMS: atom_id res chain seq x y z
N HIS A 1 -6.73 15.55 -15.42
CA HIS A 1 -6.47 16.75 -14.58
C HIS A 1 -6.57 16.37 -13.13
N LEU A 2 -5.60 16.78 -12.32
CA LEU A 2 -5.63 16.62 -10.86
C LEU A 2 -6.58 17.68 -10.26
N ASN A 3 -7.17 17.37 -9.11
CA ASN A 3 -7.82 18.38 -8.27
C ASN A 3 -6.77 19.06 -7.38
N HIS A 4 -7.11 20.24 -6.86
CA HIS A 4 -6.22 21.07 -6.05
C HIS A 4 -5.59 20.30 -4.87
N GLU A 5 -6.38 19.46 -4.19
CA GLU A 5 -5.93 18.68 -3.03
C GLU A 5 -4.90 17.60 -3.40
N LYS A 6 -4.84 17.16 -4.67
CA LYS A 6 -3.84 16.19 -5.14
C LYS A 6 -2.61 16.88 -5.74
N GLU A 7 -2.77 18.07 -6.31
CA GLU A 7 -1.66 18.84 -6.88
C GLU A 7 -0.55 19.10 -5.85
N MET A 8 -0.92 19.37 -4.59
CA MET A 8 0.04 19.59 -3.51
C MET A 8 0.91 18.37 -3.15
N PHE A 9 0.51 17.17 -3.56
CA PHE A 9 1.25 15.92 -3.33
C PHE A 9 1.87 15.35 -4.61
N ALA A 10 1.69 16.01 -5.76
CA ALA A 10 2.25 15.57 -7.03
C ALA A 10 3.77 15.55 -6.96
N GLN A 11 4.37 14.41 -7.27
CA GLN A 11 5.82 14.22 -7.28
C GLN A 11 6.37 14.49 -8.68
N ASP A 12 7.56 15.08 -8.77
CA ASP A 12 8.32 15.16 -10.03
C ASP A 12 8.95 13.79 -10.32
N HIS A 13 8.12 12.89 -10.83
CA HIS A 13 8.45 11.49 -11.09
C HIS A 13 7.66 11.00 -12.30
N PRO A 14 8.22 10.08 -13.12
CA PRO A 14 7.47 9.43 -14.20
C PRO A 14 6.15 8.81 -13.72
N GLU A 15 5.15 8.74 -14.60
CA GLU A 15 3.88 8.08 -14.27
C GLU A 15 4.11 6.59 -13.94
N VAL A 16 3.44 6.12 -12.90
CA VAL A 16 3.48 4.73 -12.43
C VAL A 16 2.06 4.18 -12.44
N ASN A 17 1.86 2.99 -13.02
CA ASN A 17 0.53 2.47 -13.31
C ASN A 17 0.08 1.32 -12.40
N SER A 18 0.91 0.89 -11.45
CA SER A 18 0.56 -0.17 -10.51
C SER A 18 1.02 0.12 -9.09
N LEU A 19 0.25 -0.33 -8.10
CA LEU A 19 0.60 -0.19 -6.69
C LEU A 19 1.90 -0.93 -6.35
N GLU A 20 2.12 -2.10 -6.94
CA GLU A 20 3.33 -2.90 -6.75
C GLU A 20 4.59 -2.17 -7.21
N GLU A 21 4.52 -1.50 -8.35
CA GLU A 21 5.62 -0.69 -8.87
C GLU A 21 5.88 0.53 -7.97
N VAL A 22 4.83 1.23 -7.52
CA VAL A 22 4.98 2.34 -6.55
C VAL A 22 5.68 1.85 -5.28
N VAL A 23 5.26 0.72 -4.72
CA VAL A 23 5.86 0.15 -3.50
C VAL A 23 7.36 -0.15 -3.69
N ARG A 24 7.74 -0.75 -4.83
CA ARG A 24 9.16 -1.06 -5.12
C ARG A 24 10.02 0.17 -5.39
N LEU A 25 9.46 1.20 -6.01
CA LEU A 25 10.17 2.45 -6.32
C LEU A 25 10.36 3.30 -5.07
N VAL A 26 9.28 3.50 -4.31
CA VAL A 26 9.27 4.39 -3.13
C VAL A 26 9.89 3.70 -1.91
N LYS A 27 9.76 2.37 -1.80
CA LYS A 27 10.15 1.58 -0.62
C LYS A 27 9.64 2.18 0.70
N PRO A 28 8.33 2.45 0.79
CA PRO A 28 7.79 3.23 1.90
C PRO A 28 7.91 2.47 3.24
N THR A 29 8.05 3.21 4.34
CA THR A 29 8.00 2.65 5.70
C THR A 29 6.58 2.30 6.13
N ALA A 30 5.59 3.01 5.58
CA ALA A 30 4.18 2.83 5.88
C ALA A 30 3.34 2.78 4.59
N ILE A 31 2.37 1.88 4.55
CA ILE A 31 1.35 1.81 3.50
C ILE A 31 -0.04 1.92 4.13
N ILE A 32 -0.86 2.84 3.60
CA ILE A 32 -2.20 3.15 4.14
C ILE A 32 -3.23 2.96 3.03
N GLY A 33 -4.14 2.02 3.24
CA GLY A 33 -5.22 1.66 2.34
C GLY A 33 -6.54 2.30 2.77
N VAL A 34 -7.11 3.12 1.88
CA VAL A 34 -8.38 3.84 2.08
C VAL A 34 -9.27 3.82 0.83
N ALA A 35 -9.01 2.88 -0.09
CA ALA A 35 -9.60 2.89 -1.43
C ALA A 35 -10.81 1.95 -1.61
N ALA A 36 -11.16 1.18 -0.58
CA ALA A 36 -12.19 0.12 -0.61
C ALA A 36 -11.93 -0.97 -1.67
N ILE A 37 -10.65 -1.24 -1.96
CA ILE A 37 -10.22 -2.29 -2.88
C ILE A 37 -9.77 -3.50 -2.06
N ALA A 38 -10.67 -4.48 -1.96
CA ALA A 38 -10.41 -5.71 -1.23
C ALA A 38 -9.18 -6.44 -1.81
N GLY A 39 -8.25 -6.84 -0.94
CA GLY A 39 -7.07 -7.61 -1.36
C GLY A 39 -6.01 -6.79 -2.11
N ALA A 40 -6.11 -5.45 -2.16
CA ALA A 40 -5.13 -4.60 -2.83
C ALA A 40 -3.70 -4.76 -2.28
N PHE A 41 -3.55 -5.08 -0.98
CA PHE A 41 -2.26 -5.47 -0.42
C PHE A 41 -2.02 -6.95 -0.72
N THR A 42 -1.49 -7.18 -1.92
CA THR A 42 -1.11 -8.50 -2.43
C THR A 42 -0.02 -9.12 -1.55
N GLU A 43 0.16 -10.43 -1.63
CA GLU A 43 1.26 -11.08 -0.89
C GLU A 43 2.62 -10.52 -1.32
N GLN A 44 2.79 -10.19 -2.61
CA GLN A 44 4.01 -9.58 -3.11
C GLN A 44 4.26 -8.21 -2.46
N ILE A 45 3.25 -7.36 -2.34
CA ILE A 45 3.38 -6.05 -1.66
C ILE A 45 3.81 -6.24 -0.20
N LEU A 46 3.18 -7.17 0.51
CA LEU A 46 3.51 -7.44 1.92
C LEU A 46 4.95 -7.94 2.07
N ARG A 47 5.40 -8.84 1.17
CA ARG A 47 6.80 -9.31 1.13
C ARG A 47 7.77 -8.18 0.82
N ASP A 48 7.43 -7.33 -0.15
CA ASP A 48 8.25 -6.18 -0.53
C ASP A 48 8.41 -5.24 0.67
N MET A 49 7.31 -4.89 1.35
CA MET A 49 7.32 -4.05 2.56
C MET A 49 8.21 -4.64 3.66
N ALA A 50 8.09 -5.94 3.96
CA ALA A 50 8.91 -6.63 4.96
C ALA A 50 10.39 -6.78 4.54
N SER A 51 10.68 -6.83 3.24
CA SER A 51 12.06 -6.85 2.75
C SER A 51 12.76 -5.50 2.86
N PHE A 52 11.99 -4.40 2.86
CA PHE A 52 12.52 -3.04 2.93
C PHE A 52 12.75 -2.59 4.37
N HIS A 53 11.88 -3.04 5.30
CA HIS A 53 11.85 -2.59 6.68
C HIS A 53 11.60 -3.76 7.62
N GLU A 54 12.36 -3.86 8.71
CA GLU A 54 12.19 -4.91 9.75
C GLU A 54 10.79 -4.89 10.38
N HIS A 55 10.19 -3.70 10.49
CA HIS A 55 8.85 -3.49 11.04
C HIS A 55 8.02 -2.56 10.14
N PRO A 56 7.43 -3.07 9.04
CA PRO A 56 6.63 -2.26 8.13
C PRO A 56 5.29 -1.87 8.74
N ILE A 57 4.83 -0.63 8.52
CA ILE A 57 3.52 -0.15 9.00
C ILE A 57 2.47 -0.40 7.91
N ILE A 58 1.45 -1.21 8.22
CA ILE A 58 0.41 -1.62 7.25
C ILE A 58 -0.97 -1.30 7.82
N PHE A 59 -1.63 -0.29 7.25
CA PHE A 59 -2.98 0.12 7.65
C PHE A 59 -4.01 -0.22 6.55
N ALA A 60 -4.79 -1.27 6.76
CA ALA A 60 -5.93 -1.62 5.90
C ALA A 60 -7.22 -1.02 6.49
N LEU A 61 -7.54 0.23 6.14
CA LEU A 61 -8.59 1.02 6.79
C LEU A 61 -9.95 0.95 6.06
N SER A 62 -10.00 0.26 4.92
CA SER A 62 -11.22 0.16 4.15
C SER A 62 -12.32 -0.61 4.88
N ASN A 63 -13.53 -0.06 4.81
CA ASN A 63 -14.72 -0.60 5.46
C ASN A 63 -15.78 -1.03 4.43
N PRO A 64 -16.61 -2.06 4.73
CA PRO A 64 -16.50 -3.00 5.85
C PRO A 64 -15.30 -3.96 5.68
N THR A 65 -15.09 -4.91 6.59
CA THR A 65 -13.96 -5.86 6.55
C THR A 65 -13.80 -6.57 5.20
N SER A 66 -14.89 -6.84 4.46
CA SER A 66 -14.85 -7.44 3.12
C SER A 66 -14.22 -6.54 2.04
N LYS A 67 -13.92 -5.28 2.38
CA LYS A 67 -13.23 -4.29 1.54
C LYS A 67 -11.82 -3.97 2.04
N ALA A 68 -11.37 -4.58 3.13
CA ALA A 68 -10.02 -4.38 3.64
C ALA A 68 -8.97 -4.81 2.61
N GLU A 69 -7.90 -4.02 2.49
CA GLU A 69 -6.81 -4.24 1.55
C GLU A 69 -6.07 -5.57 1.81
N CYS A 70 -6.02 -6.01 3.07
CA CYS A 70 -5.66 -7.37 3.47
C CYS A 70 -6.30 -7.73 4.81
N THR A 71 -6.33 -9.01 5.16
CA THR A 71 -6.66 -9.45 6.52
C THR A 71 -5.45 -9.28 7.44
N ALA A 72 -5.70 -9.14 8.75
CA ALA A 72 -4.64 -9.12 9.76
C ALA A 72 -3.80 -10.42 9.71
N GLU A 73 -4.47 -11.58 9.62
CA GLU A 73 -3.80 -12.89 9.50
C GLU A 73 -2.85 -12.96 8.31
N LYS A 74 -3.28 -12.51 7.12
CA LYS A 74 -2.44 -12.51 5.92
C LYS A 74 -1.24 -11.59 6.10
N CYS A 75 -1.45 -10.41 6.70
CA CYS A 75 -0.38 -9.45 6.97
C CYS A 75 0.71 -10.11 7.83
N TYR A 76 0.37 -10.56 9.04
CA TYR A 76 1.33 -11.14 9.97
C TYR A 76 2.05 -12.36 9.38
N ARG A 77 1.31 -13.29 8.77
CA ARG A 77 1.91 -14.51 8.19
C ARG A 77 2.96 -14.24 7.11
N VAL A 78 2.88 -13.11 6.42
CA VAL A 78 3.76 -12.79 5.29
C VAL A 78 4.94 -11.91 5.72
N THR A 79 4.76 -11.09 6.76
CA THR A 79 5.76 -10.12 7.22
C THR A 79 6.57 -10.57 8.43
N GLU A 80 6.19 -11.66 9.08
CA GLU A 80 6.98 -12.39 10.08
C GLU A 80 7.82 -13.50 9.42
#